data_AF-A0A9E3EUW1-F1
#
_entry.id   AF-A0A9E3EUW1-F1
#
_cell.length_a   1.000
_cell.length_b   1.000
_cell.length_c   1.000
_cell.angle_alpha   90.00
_cell.angle_beta   90.00
_cell.angle_gamma   90.00
#
_symmetry.space_group_name_H-M   'P 1'
#
loop_
_entity.id
_entity.type
_entity.pdbx_description
1 polymer ?
#
loop_
_entity_poly.entity_id
_entity_poly.type
_entity_poly.pdbx_seq_one_letter_code
_entity_poly.pdbx_strand_id
1 'polypeptide(L)'
;MRGHHLILAGLSVGIMGCTQDAPVAPRSAAPAETILATYTVGTVTALQNALKNAQPGDEIVVLPGTYTGVKSTSGYSNAYFFSGQNGTSTDKIILRSQDPANPAVLQGSSTSSGYVFYLTGDNWEVRDLKFATGSKGIMLDNANHNLLY
;
A
#
# COMPACT_ATOMS: atom_id res chain seq x y z
N MET A 1 32.89 35.88 49.17
CA MET A 1 31.78 35.72 50.14
C MET A 1 30.68 36.71 49.77
N ARG A 2 29.43 36.22 49.62
CA ARG A 2 28.14 36.97 49.54
C ARG A 2 27.98 37.95 48.37
N GLY A 3 26.85 38.12 47.70
CA GLY A 3 25.46 37.62 47.78
C GLY A 3 24.78 37.98 46.44
N HIS A 4 23.83 37.19 45.91
CA HIS A 4 22.38 37.21 46.15
C HIS A 4 21.68 38.56 45.94
N HIS A 5 20.53 38.49 45.24
CA HIS A 5 19.38 39.42 45.22
C HIS A 5 19.56 40.68 44.35
N LEU A 6 18.58 41.25 43.64
CA LEU A 6 17.14 41.01 43.42
C LEU A 6 16.71 41.90 42.23
N ILE A 7 15.55 41.57 41.67
CA ILE A 7 14.78 42.21 40.59
C ILE A 7 14.24 43.60 41.02
N LEU A 8 14.18 44.60 40.11
CA LEU A 8 12.99 45.39 39.68
C LEU A 8 13.35 46.79 39.14
N ALA A 9 12.97 47.06 37.88
CA ALA A 9 12.50 48.33 37.34
C ALA A 9 11.97 48.00 35.93
N GLY A 10 10.83 48.45 35.42
CA GLY A 10 9.88 49.46 35.85
C GLY A 10 9.14 49.90 34.57
N LEU A 11 7.88 50.37 34.72
CA LEU A 11 7.11 51.19 33.77
C LEU A 11 6.80 50.54 32.38
N SER A 12 5.71 50.81 31.68
CA SER A 12 4.58 51.71 31.81
C SER A 12 3.65 51.46 30.61
N VAL A 13 2.33 51.46 30.88
CA VAL A 13 1.25 52.14 30.13
C VAL A 13 0.96 51.77 28.65
N GLY A 14 -0.33 51.46 28.43
CA GLY A 14 -1.08 51.70 27.19
C GLY A 14 -0.92 50.59 26.15
N ILE A 15 -1.91 50.23 25.34
CA ILE A 15 -2.89 51.09 24.69
C ILE A 15 -4.12 50.24 24.30
N MET A 16 -5.28 50.86 24.50
CA MET A 16 -6.55 50.62 23.81
C MET A 16 -6.35 50.38 22.30
N GLY A 17 -6.91 49.30 21.75
CA GLY A 17 -6.81 49.03 20.32
C GLY A 17 -7.57 47.78 19.87
N CYS A 18 -8.81 47.99 19.47
CA CYS A 18 -9.60 47.26 18.47
C CYS A 18 -8.86 46.16 17.68
N THR A 19 -9.35 44.92 17.74
CA THR A 19 -10.17 44.28 16.70
C THR A 19 -10.28 42.79 17.01
N GLN A 20 -11.42 42.22 16.64
CA GLN A 20 -11.81 40.85 16.90
C GLN A 20 -11.05 39.94 15.92
N ASP A 21 -10.12 39.12 16.42
CA ASP A 21 -9.54 38.05 15.61
C ASP A 21 -10.66 37.07 15.24
N ALA A 22 -11.08 37.10 13.97
CA ALA A 22 -11.94 36.09 13.40
C ALA A 22 -11.17 34.75 13.39
N PRO A 23 -11.83 33.61 13.66
CA PRO A 23 -11.19 32.31 13.50
C PRO A 23 -10.81 32.12 12.02
N VAL A 24 -9.50 32.10 11.74
CA VAL A 24 -8.96 31.74 10.44
C VAL A 24 -9.37 30.28 10.18
N ALA A 25 -10.25 30.04 9.22
CA ALA A 25 -10.59 28.71 8.76
C ALA A 25 -9.30 27.92 8.45
N PRO A 26 -9.22 26.61 8.77
CA PRO A 26 -8.02 25.86 8.47
C PRO A 26 -7.74 25.94 6.97
N ARG A 27 -6.55 26.46 6.64
CA ARG A 27 -6.01 26.49 5.29
C ARG A 27 -6.02 25.05 4.79
N SER A 28 -6.84 24.81 3.77
CA SER A 28 -6.94 23.57 2.98
C SER A 28 -5.59 22.84 2.99
N ALA A 29 -5.56 21.67 3.65
CA ALA A 29 -4.40 20.81 3.67
C ALA A 29 -4.07 20.44 2.22
N ALA A 30 -2.83 20.73 1.80
CA ALA A 30 -2.30 20.21 0.56
C ALA A 30 -2.43 18.67 0.55
N PRO A 31 -2.57 18.03 -0.62
CA PRO A 31 -2.54 16.57 -0.70
C PRO A 31 -1.24 16.07 -0.08
N ALA A 32 -1.32 15.08 0.81
CA ALA A 32 -0.12 14.39 1.27
C ALA A 32 0.57 13.77 0.06
N GLU A 33 1.85 14.07 -0.15
CA GLU A 33 2.64 13.41 -1.20
C GLU A 33 2.66 11.91 -0.90
N THR A 34 2.05 11.11 -1.78
CA THR A 34 2.10 9.64 -1.67
C THR A 34 3.55 9.22 -1.86
N ILE A 35 4.22 8.82 -0.78
CA ILE A 35 5.55 8.22 -0.88
C ILE A 35 5.37 6.85 -1.52
N LEU A 36 5.82 6.70 -2.77
CA LEU A 36 5.83 5.42 -3.50
C LEU A 36 6.69 4.42 -2.72
N ALA A 37 6.09 3.33 -2.23
CA ALA A 37 6.81 2.29 -1.50
C ALA A 37 7.08 1.07 -2.39
N THR A 38 8.35 0.69 -2.48
CA THR A 38 8.76 -0.57 -3.10
C THR A 38 8.95 -1.64 -2.02
N TYR A 39 8.20 -2.75 -2.13
CA TYR A 39 8.29 -3.90 -1.24
C TYR A 39 8.93 -5.09 -1.97
N THR A 40 10.17 -5.42 -1.63
CA THR A 40 10.78 -6.67 -2.07
C THR A 40 10.39 -7.82 -1.15
N VAL A 41 9.71 -8.84 -1.68
CA VAL A 41 9.15 -9.95 -0.90
C VAL A 41 9.71 -11.31 -1.31
N GLY A 42 10.18 -12.07 -0.33
CA GLY A 42 10.76 -13.41 -0.49
C GLY A 42 9.97 -14.56 0.13
N THR A 43 8.81 -14.27 0.74
CA THR A 43 7.99 -15.29 1.44
C THR A 43 6.51 -15.13 1.13
N VAL A 44 5.74 -16.21 1.27
CA VAL A 44 4.29 -16.22 1.06
C VAL A 44 3.59 -15.24 2.01
N THR A 45 3.96 -15.22 3.29
CA THR A 45 3.38 -14.31 4.28
C THR A 45 3.65 -12.85 3.93
N ALA A 46 4.87 -12.51 3.54
CA ALA A 46 5.22 -11.15 3.14
C ALA A 46 4.42 -10.72 1.89
N LEU A 47 4.32 -11.58 0.89
CA LEU A 47 3.54 -11.31 -0.31
C LEU A 47 2.04 -11.13 -0.01
N GLN A 48 1.42 -12.05 0.74
CA GLN A 48 0.01 -11.91 1.10
C GLN A 48 -0.25 -10.65 1.93
N ASN A 49 0.67 -10.28 2.82
CA ASN A 49 0.55 -9.03 3.57
C ASN A 49 0.73 -7.79 2.70
N ALA A 50 1.65 -7.80 1.73
CA ALA A 50 1.80 -6.71 0.77
C ALA A 50 0.53 -6.53 -0.07
N LEU A 51 -0.02 -7.62 -0.62
CA LEU A 51 -1.24 -7.58 -1.42
C LEU A 51 -2.46 -7.03 -0.65
N LYS A 52 -2.60 -7.39 0.64
CA LYS A 52 -3.70 -6.91 1.49
C LYS A 52 -3.61 -5.42 1.82
N ASN A 53 -2.39 -4.87 1.89
CA ASN A 53 -2.15 -3.52 2.39
C ASN A 53 -1.70 -2.52 1.30
N ALA A 54 -1.56 -2.98 0.06
CA ALA A 54 -1.11 -2.16 -1.06
C ALA A 54 -1.90 -0.86 -1.19
N GLN A 55 -1.19 0.23 -1.46
CA GLN A 55 -1.72 1.58 -1.69
C GLN A 55 -1.44 1.99 -3.14
N PRO A 56 -2.18 2.98 -3.70
CA PRO A 56 -1.86 3.54 -5.01
C PRO A 56 -0.38 3.91 -5.15
N GLY A 57 0.24 3.46 -6.24
CA GLY A 57 1.65 3.69 -6.54
C GLY A 57 2.63 2.70 -5.90
N ASP A 58 2.18 1.79 -5.03
CA ASP A 58 3.06 0.76 -4.47
C ASP A 58 3.59 -0.20 -5.54
N GLU A 59 4.84 -0.63 -5.37
CA GLU A 59 5.48 -1.66 -6.19
C GLU A 59 5.86 -2.87 -5.34
N ILE A 60 5.20 -4.00 -5.59
CA ILE A 60 5.48 -5.29 -4.96
C ILE A 60 6.37 -6.12 -5.88
N VAL A 61 7.64 -6.27 -5.49
CA VAL A 61 8.67 -7.00 -6.23
C VAL A 61 8.88 -8.37 -5.61
N VAL A 62 8.49 -9.42 -6.34
CA VAL A 62 8.57 -10.81 -5.87
C VAL A 62 9.90 -11.44 -6.28
N LEU A 63 10.70 -11.89 -5.31
CA LEU A 63 11.94 -12.62 -5.59
C LEU A 63 11.68 -13.88 -6.42
N PRO A 64 12.63 -14.34 -7.25
CA PRO A 64 12.48 -15.60 -7.96
C PRO A 64 12.25 -16.77 -7.00
N GLY A 65 11.32 -17.66 -7.35
CA GLY A 65 10.97 -18.81 -6.52
C GLY A 65 9.53 -19.28 -6.73
N THR A 66 9.14 -20.30 -5.98
CA THR A 66 7.78 -20.85 -6.00
C THR A 66 7.07 -20.57 -4.68
N TYR A 67 5.89 -19.97 -4.79
CA TYR A 67 5.10 -19.46 -3.67
C TYR A 67 3.76 -20.20 -3.63
N THR A 68 3.66 -21.22 -2.77
CA THR A 68 2.40 -21.91 -2.50
C THR A 68 1.58 -21.09 -1.51
N GLY A 69 0.55 -20.38 -2.00
CA GLY A 69 -0.28 -19.51 -1.17
C GLY A 69 -1.12 -20.27 -0.13
N VAL A 70 -1.63 -19.55 0.86
CA VAL A 70 -2.41 -20.10 1.97
C VAL A 70 -3.74 -19.35 2.06
N LYS A 71 -4.86 -20.03 1.78
CA LYS A 71 -6.19 -19.39 1.70
C LYS A 71 -6.64 -18.73 3.01
N SER A 72 -6.29 -19.31 4.16
CA SER A 72 -6.70 -18.76 5.47
C SER A 72 -6.05 -17.42 5.82
N THR A 73 -4.94 -17.05 5.15
CA THR A 73 -4.18 -15.83 5.43
C THR A 73 -4.17 -14.83 4.27
N SER A 74 -4.70 -15.21 3.11
CA SER A 74 -4.70 -14.42 1.87
C SER A 74 -5.62 -13.18 1.92
N GLY A 75 -6.62 -13.19 2.80
CA GLY A 75 -7.68 -12.17 2.85
C GLY A 75 -8.96 -12.57 2.10
N TYR A 76 -8.98 -13.72 1.41
CA TYR A 76 -10.19 -14.25 0.78
C TYR A 76 -10.24 -15.78 0.82
N SER A 77 -11.36 -16.34 1.30
CA SER A 77 -11.48 -17.75 1.67
C SER A 77 -11.28 -18.74 0.52
N ASN A 78 -11.49 -18.33 -0.74
CA ASN A 78 -11.31 -19.18 -1.92
C ASN A 78 -10.10 -18.80 -2.79
N ALA A 79 -9.20 -17.93 -2.33
CA ALA A 79 -8.05 -17.48 -3.11
C ALA A 79 -6.74 -17.69 -2.35
N TYR A 80 -5.69 -18.14 -3.06
CA TYR A 80 -4.36 -18.33 -2.47
C TYR A 80 -3.62 -16.99 -2.32
N PHE A 81 -3.84 -16.07 -3.24
CA PHE A 81 -3.42 -14.68 -3.20
C PHE A 81 -4.63 -13.81 -3.54
N PHE A 82 -4.82 -12.73 -2.80
CA PHE A 82 -5.96 -11.84 -2.98
C PHE A 82 -5.56 -10.39 -2.77
N SER A 83 -6.12 -9.50 -3.59
CA SER A 83 -6.20 -8.09 -3.26
C SER A 83 -7.52 -7.50 -3.73
N GLY A 84 -8.07 -6.62 -2.89
CA GLY A 84 -9.16 -5.71 -3.25
C GLY A 84 -8.73 -4.24 -3.20
N GLN A 85 -7.42 -3.97 -3.10
CA GLN A 85 -6.91 -2.59 -3.06
C GLN A 85 -6.97 -1.97 -4.44
N ASN A 86 -7.21 -0.66 -4.50
CA ASN A 86 -7.31 0.08 -5.75
C ASN A 86 -6.08 0.94 -5.94
N GLY A 87 -5.49 0.90 -7.12
CA GLY A 87 -4.65 1.99 -7.61
C GLY A 87 -5.50 3.15 -8.16
N THR A 88 -4.83 4.15 -8.71
CA THR A 88 -5.48 5.22 -9.48
C THR A 88 -5.04 5.17 -10.94
N SER A 89 -5.64 5.99 -11.79
CA SER A 89 -5.24 6.10 -13.19
C SER A 89 -3.80 6.62 -13.38
N THR A 90 -3.27 7.36 -12.40
CA THR A 90 -1.90 7.90 -12.40
C THR A 90 -0.94 7.06 -11.57
N ASP A 91 -1.43 6.38 -10.53
CA ASP A 91 -0.63 5.65 -9.55
C ASP A 91 -1.16 4.22 -9.42
N LYS A 92 -0.85 3.41 -10.42
CA LYS A 92 -1.21 1.99 -10.45
C LYS A 92 -0.46 1.22 -9.35
N ILE A 93 -1.08 0.17 -8.84
CA ILE A 93 -0.39 -0.79 -7.97
C ILE A 93 0.33 -1.82 -8.85
N ILE A 94 1.63 -1.98 -8.66
CA ILE A 94 2.45 -2.88 -9.49
C ILE A 94 2.76 -4.16 -8.70
N LEU A 95 2.47 -5.31 -9.28
CA LEU A 95 2.91 -6.62 -8.81
C LEU A 95 3.76 -7.26 -9.91
N ARG A 96 5.05 -7.49 -9.64
CA ARG A 96 5.94 -8.11 -10.62
C ARG A 96 6.97 -9.05 -10.02
N SER A 97 7.51 -9.95 -10.82
CA SER A 97 8.75 -10.62 -10.42
C SER A 97 9.94 -9.68 -10.50
N GLN A 98 10.95 -9.95 -9.68
CA GLN A 98 12.23 -9.26 -9.73
C GLN A 98 13.00 -9.59 -11.02
N ASP A 99 12.91 -10.83 -11.49
CA ASP A 99 13.68 -11.32 -12.64
C ASP A 99 12.74 -11.91 -13.71
N PRO A 100 12.45 -11.19 -14.80
CA PRO A 100 11.62 -11.69 -15.90
C PRO A 100 12.19 -12.91 -16.62
N ALA A 101 13.51 -13.14 -16.56
CA ALA A 101 14.13 -14.34 -17.15
C ALA A 101 13.93 -15.58 -16.27
N ASN A 102 13.73 -15.38 -14.96
CA ASN A 102 13.39 -16.42 -14.00
C ASN A 102 12.18 -16.00 -13.14
N PRO A 103 10.99 -15.91 -13.76
CA PRO A 103 9.83 -15.30 -13.11
C PRO A 103 9.35 -16.15 -11.93
N ALA A 104 8.97 -15.48 -10.85
CA ALA A 104 8.38 -16.12 -9.68
C ALA A 104 7.07 -16.85 -10.05
N VAL A 105 6.86 -18.01 -9.44
CA VAL A 105 5.68 -18.86 -9.63
C VAL A 105 4.77 -18.69 -8.42
N LEU A 106 3.62 -18.08 -8.63
CA LEU A 106 2.52 -18.06 -7.69
C LEU A 106 1.68 -19.31 -7.91
N GLN A 107 1.42 -20.09 -6.86
CA GLN A 107 0.63 -21.29 -7.01
C GLN A 107 -0.31 -21.59 -5.85
N GLY A 108 -1.35 -22.34 -6.17
CA GLY A 108 -2.18 -22.98 -5.16
C GLY A 108 -1.62 -24.32 -4.70
N SER A 109 -2.29 -24.93 -3.72
CA SER A 109 -1.95 -26.27 -3.22
C SER A 109 -2.65 -27.41 -3.97
N SER A 110 -3.61 -27.10 -4.86
CA SER A 110 -4.38 -28.09 -5.62
C SER A 110 -5.05 -27.47 -6.86
N THR A 111 -5.14 -28.23 -7.95
CA THR A 111 -5.92 -27.90 -9.16
C THR A 111 -7.43 -28.07 -9.00
N SER A 112 -7.89 -28.73 -7.93
CA SER A 112 -9.32 -28.99 -7.71
C SER A 112 -10.07 -27.83 -7.06
N SER A 113 -9.38 -26.79 -6.56
CA SER A 113 -10.02 -25.71 -5.82
C SER A 113 -9.24 -24.40 -5.84
N GLY A 114 -9.98 -23.29 -5.84
CA GLY A 114 -9.51 -21.94 -5.58
C GLY A 114 -8.84 -21.22 -6.74
N TYR A 115 -8.78 -19.90 -6.59
CA TYR A 115 -8.09 -19.00 -7.50
C TYR A 115 -6.65 -18.82 -7.03
N VAL A 116 -5.66 -18.95 -7.92
CA VAL A 116 -4.28 -18.63 -7.55
C VAL A 116 -4.21 -17.16 -7.15
N PHE A 117 -4.65 -16.27 -8.04
CA PHE A 117 -4.76 -14.85 -7.76
C PHE A 117 -6.17 -14.35 -8.04
N TYR A 118 -6.83 -13.83 -7.01
CA TYR A 118 -8.13 -13.18 -7.12
C TYR A 118 -7.96 -11.68 -6.92
N LEU A 119 -8.31 -10.90 -7.93
CA LEU A 119 -8.18 -9.45 -7.91
C LEU A 119 -9.55 -8.82 -8.15
N THR A 120 -10.01 -8.05 -7.16
CA THR A 120 -11.24 -7.26 -7.24
C THR A 120 -10.97 -5.76 -7.27
N GLY A 121 -9.70 -5.37 -7.22
CA GLY A 121 -9.27 -3.99 -7.25
C GLY A 121 -9.01 -3.47 -8.66
N ASP A 122 -9.05 -2.15 -8.79
CA ASP A 122 -8.83 -1.42 -10.03
C ASP A 122 -7.39 -0.92 -10.15
N ASN A 123 -6.97 -0.62 -11.39
CA ASN A 123 -5.70 0.03 -11.72
C ASN A 123 -4.45 -0.71 -11.21
N TRP A 124 -4.38 -2.01 -11.45
CA TRP A 124 -3.19 -2.83 -11.23
C TRP A 124 -2.37 -3.01 -12.50
N GLU A 125 -1.06 -3.18 -12.32
CA GLU A 125 -0.19 -3.83 -13.30
C GLU A 125 0.35 -5.12 -12.70
N VAL A 126 0.08 -6.24 -13.38
CA VAL A 126 0.57 -7.56 -12.97
C VAL A 126 1.43 -8.10 -14.09
N ARG A 127 2.73 -8.23 -13.87
CA ARG A 127 3.67 -8.62 -14.93
C ARG A 127 4.77 -9.55 -14.50
N ASP A 128 5.39 -10.22 -15.46
CA ASP A 128 6.58 -11.04 -15.26
C ASP A 128 6.39 -12.16 -14.23
N LEU A 129 5.18 -12.73 -14.11
CA LEU A 129 4.83 -13.76 -13.12
C LEU A 129 4.23 -15.00 -13.78
N LYS A 130 4.47 -16.16 -13.16
CA LYS A 130 3.82 -17.43 -13.52
C LYS A 130 2.75 -17.76 -12.51
N PHE A 131 1.62 -18.30 -12.97
CA PHE A 131 0.51 -18.75 -12.12
C PHE A 131 0.24 -20.24 -12.36
N ALA A 132 0.21 -21.05 -11.31
CA ALA A 132 0.06 -22.51 -11.42
C ALA A 132 -0.82 -23.13 -10.32
N THR A 133 -1.29 -24.36 -10.55
CA THR A 133 -1.84 -25.24 -9.49
C THR A 133 -3.00 -24.62 -8.67
N GLY A 134 -3.92 -23.95 -9.34
CA GLY A 134 -5.25 -23.59 -8.82
C GLY A 134 -6.34 -24.08 -9.78
N SER A 135 -7.60 -24.11 -9.35
CA SER A 135 -8.70 -24.43 -10.29
C SER A 135 -8.93 -23.32 -11.32
N LYS A 136 -8.47 -22.09 -10.98
CA LYS A 136 -8.27 -20.98 -11.91
C LYS A 136 -6.93 -20.32 -11.59
N GLY A 137 -6.22 -19.85 -12.62
CA GLY A 137 -4.99 -19.06 -12.46
C GLY A 137 -5.32 -17.68 -11.88
N ILE A 138 -5.76 -16.77 -12.74
CA ILE A 138 -6.17 -15.42 -12.34
C ILE A 138 -7.69 -15.29 -12.48
N MET A 139 -8.33 -14.67 -11.49
CA MET A 139 -9.74 -14.28 -11.54
C MET A 139 -9.85 -12.77 -11.30
N LEU A 140 -10.49 -12.08 -12.23
CA LEU A 140 -10.83 -10.66 -12.15
C LEU A 140 -12.33 -10.53 -11.96
N ASP A 141 -12.77 -9.85 -10.90
CA ASP A 141 -14.19 -9.70 -10.59
C ASP A 141 -14.47 -8.29 -10.09
N ASN A 142 -15.34 -7.57 -10.79
CA ASN A 142 -15.55 -6.13 -10.61
C ASN A 142 -14.23 -5.32 -10.61
N ALA A 143 -13.29 -5.71 -11.47
CA ALA A 143 -11.93 -5.18 -11.52
C ALA A 143 -11.65 -4.50 -12.87
N ASN A 144 -11.23 -3.22 -12.84
CA ASN A 144 -11.22 -2.32 -13.99
C ASN A 144 -9.83 -1.70 -14.22
N HIS A 145 -9.50 -1.42 -15.47
CA HIS A 145 -8.24 -0.74 -15.88
C HIS A 145 -6.96 -1.46 -15.41
N ASN A 146 -7.05 -2.78 -15.24
CA ASN A 146 -5.92 -3.64 -14.91
C ASN A 146 -5.16 -4.06 -16.17
N LEU A 147 -3.84 -4.13 -16.08
CA LEU A 147 -2.96 -4.60 -17.15
C LEU A 147 -2.25 -5.87 -16.69
N LEU A 148 -2.37 -6.93 -17.50
CA LEU A 148 -1.76 -8.23 -17.25
C LEU A 148 -0.90 -8.59 -18.47
N TYR A 149 0.43 -8.71 -18.31
CA TYR A 149 1.35 -9.00 -19.43
C TYR A 149 2.66 -9.68 -19.01
#